data_AF-A0A0D7F2M8-F1
#
_entry.id   AF-A0A0D7F2M8-F1
#
_cell.length_a   1.000
_cell.length_b   1.000
_cell.length_c   1.000
_cell.angle_alpha   90.00
_cell.angle_beta   90.00
_cell.angle_gamma   90.00
#
_symmetry.space_group_name_H-M   'P 1'
#
loop_
_entity.id
_entity.type
_entity.pdbx_description
1 polymer ?
#
loop_
_entity_poly.entity_id
_entity_poly.type
_entity_poly.pdbx_seq_one_letter_code
_entity_poly.pdbx_strand_id
1 'polypeptide(L)'
;MRLQSASPGASDTESNEDLAVDALATPPGSVFVFNVFSEDMDTFSVNGRQVGGDPAIAAWGAGPTPLKYSPSGLQVPRTLNSSDGGGKFFNGTNSIVVKWSGRIGSFTVAIDGDLDPLFEDLALYVFQLHFYLLNSLGRVIQSGAVTAITL
;
A
#
# COMPACT_ATOMS: atom_id res chain seq x y z
N MET A 1 -22.24 -48.18 62.54
CA MET A 1 -23.09 -46.97 62.41
C MET A 1 -22.72 -46.31 61.09
N ARG A 2 -23.56 -46.48 60.06
CA ARG A 2 -23.37 -45.88 58.73
C ARG A 2 -23.97 -44.48 58.76
N LEU A 3 -23.20 -43.46 58.36
CA LEU A 3 -23.69 -42.13 58.05
C LEU A 3 -23.62 -41.91 56.54
N GLN A 4 -24.65 -41.23 56.06
CA GLN A 4 -25.06 -41.04 54.68
C GLN A 4 -24.76 -39.58 54.27
N SER A 5 -24.70 -39.36 52.93
CA SER A 5 -24.83 -38.10 52.18
C SER A 5 -23.76 -37.01 52.28
N ALA A 6 -23.12 -36.70 51.14
CA ALA A 6 -23.45 -35.52 50.32
C ALA A 6 -22.72 -35.55 48.96
N SER A 7 -23.45 -35.24 47.90
CA SER A 7 -23.01 -34.80 46.55
C SER A 7 -23.57 -33.37 46.38
N PRO A 8 -23.22 -32.53 45.37
CA PRO A 8 -22.06 -32.42 44.48
C PRO A 8 -21.38 -31.02 44.59
N GLY A 9 -20.17 -30.87 44.07
CA GLY A 9 -19.56 -29.56 43.80
C GLY A 9 -19.12 -29.50 42.35
N ALA A 10 -20.06 -29.26 41.45
CA ALA A 10 -19.73 -28.88 40.08
C ALA A 10 -19.04 -27.51 40.17
N SER A 11 -17.75 -27.45 39.86
CA SER A 11 -17.11 -26.17 39.62
C SER A 11 -17.65 -25.66 38.29
N ASP A 12 -18.48 -24.62 38.37
CA ASP A 12 -18.82 -23.80 37.23
C ASP A 12 -17.52 -23.13 36.76
N THR A 13 -16.83 -23.81 35.85
CA THR A 13 -15.84 -23.18 34.99
C THR A 13 -16.65 -22.25 34.10
N GLU A 14 -16.84 -21.02 34.54
CA GLU A 14 -17.18 -19.90 33.67
C GLU A 14 -16.04 -19.80 32.65
N SER A 15 -16.19 -20.52 31.55
CA SER A 15 -15.53 -20.21 30.31
C SER A 15 -16.01 -18.81 29.94
N ASN A 16 -15.28 -17.81 30.40
CA ASN A 16 -15.13 -16.58 29.64
C ASN A 16 -14.62 -17.05 28.28
N GLU A 17 -15.56 -17.37 27.38
CA GLU A 17 -15.38 -17.15 25.97
C GLU A 17 -15.04 -15.67 25.89
N ASP A 18 -13.73 -15.42 25.96
CA ASP A 18 -13.07 -14.24 25.47
C ASP A 18 -13.63 -14.08 24.06
N LEU A 19 -14.72 -13.31 23.99
CA LEU A 19 -15.38 -12.93 22.75
C LEU A 19 -14.28 -12.24 21.99
N ALA A 20 -13.58 -13.02 21.17
CA ALA A 20 -12.53 -12.54 20.31
C ALA A 20 -13.18 -11.46 19.47
N VAL A 21 -13.02 -10.22 19.92
CA VAL A 21 -13.34 -9.02 19.18
C VAL A 21 -12.23 -8.86 18.15
N ASP A 22 -11.96 -9.92 17.38
CA ASP A 22 -11.39 -9.81 16.04
C ASP A 22 -12.52 -9.34 15.11
N ALA A 23 -13.14 -8.24 15.52
CA ALA A 23 -14.23 -7.59 14.84
C ALA A 23 -13.64 -6.93 13.61
N LEU A 24 -13.62 -7.69 12.51
CA LEU A 24 -13.56 -7.16 11.15
C LEU A 24 -12.52 -6.06 10.98
N ALA A 25 -11.26 -6.34 11.34
CA ALA A 25 -10.16 -5.45 10.99
C ALA A 25 -10.21 -5.29 9.46
N THR A 26 -10.72 -4.14 9.01
CA THR A 26 -10.85 -3.86 7.59
C THR A 26 -9.43 -3.87 7.04
N PRO A 27 -9.11 -4.72 6.04
CA PRO A 27 -7.75 -4.83 5.56
C PRO A 27 -7.25 -3.45 5.11
N PRO A 28 -5.99 -3.10 5.36
CA PRO A 28 -5.41 -1.86 4.87
C PRO A 28 -5.58 -1.76 3.35
N GLY A 29 -5.90 -0.56 2.89
CA GLY A 29 -5.89 -0.21 1.47
C GLY A 29 -4.48 -0.25 0.90
N SER A 30 -4.39 0.03 -0.39
CA SER A 30 -3.15 0.02 -1.16
C SER A 30 -2.98 1.30 -1.96
N VAL A 31 -1.73 1.60 -2.33
CA VAL A 31 -1.43 2.56 -3.40
C VAL A 31 -1.19 1.75 -4.67
N PHE A 32 -2.06 1.95 -5.66
CA PHE A 32 -1.87 1.43 -7.02
C PHE A 32 -1.00 2.40 -7.80
N VAL A 33 0.21 1.98 -8.12
CA VAL A 33 1.22 2.80 -8.79
C VAL A 33 1.19 2.48 -10.27
N PHE A 34 1.07 3.49 -11.12
CA PHE A 34 1.01 3.36 -12.58
C PHE A 34 2.21 4.02 -13.22
N ASN A 35 2.91 3.27 -14.09
CA ASN A 35 3.98 3.81 -14.92
C ASN A 35 3.39 4.38 -16.21
N VAL A 36 3.38 5.72 -16.30
CA VAL A 36 2.79 6.43 -17.44
C VAL A 36 3.84 6.80 -18.50
N PHE A 37 5.13 6.61 -18.22
CA PHE A 37 6.23 7.05 -19.08
C PHE A 37 6.52 6.12 -20.28
N SER A 38 5.68 5.12 -20.57
CA SER A 38 5.80 4.21 -21.74
C SER A 38 7.14 3.47 -21.91
N GLU A 39 8.06 3.58 -20.96
CA GLU A 39 9.33 2.84 -20.84
C GLU A 39 9.31 1.99 -19.58
N ASP A 40 10.05 0.89 -19.55
CA ASP A 40 10.16 0.06 -18.35
C ASP A 40 10.72 0.87 -17.17
N MET A 41 10.02 0.80 -16.04
CA MET A 41 10.49 1.33 -14.77
C MET A 41 11.29 0.23 -14.10
N ASP A 42 12.59 0.18 -14.37
CA ASP A 42 13.57 -0.78 -13.82
C ASP A 42 13.50 -0.86 -12.28
N THR A 43 13.27 0.28 -11.61
CA THR A 43 13.20 0.34 -10.15
C THR A 43 12.06 1.24 -9.71
N PHE A 44 11.24 0.74 -8.79
CA PHE A 44 10.31 1.52 -7.99
C PHE A 44 10.60 1.20 -6.52
N SER A 45 11.04 2.21 -5.75
CA SER A 45 11.38 2.05 -4.33
C SER A 45 10.52 2.98 -3.50
N VAL A 46 9.95 2.41 -2.43
CA VAL A 46 9.16 3.15 -1.44
C VAL A 46 9.87 3.06 -0.11
N ASN A 47 10.18 4.20 0.49
CA ASN A 47 10.84 4.29 1.79
C ASN A 47 12.13 3.44 1.86
N GLY A 48 12.92 3.49 0.77
CA GLY A 48 14.23 2.85 0.69
C GLY A 48 14.22 1.37 0.30
N ARG A 49 13.07 0.76 0.03
CA ARG A 49 12.99 -0.64 -0.43
C ARG A 49 12.28 -0.76 -1.77
N GLN A 50 12.91 -1.51 -2.69
CA GLN A 50 12.32 -1.85 -3.98
C GLN A 50 11.03 -2.64 -3.82
N VAL A 51 10.04 -2.31 -4.64
CA VAL A 51 8.74 -2.98 -4.76
C VAL A 51 8.57 -3.37 -6.23
N GLY A 52 7.98 -4.54 -6.48
CA GLY A 52 7.88 -5.10 -7.83
C GLY A 52 9.08 -5.97 -8.22
N GLY A 53 9.05 -6.49 -9.44
CA GLY A 53 10.06 -7.41 -10.00
C GLY A 53 11.11 -6.71 -10.87
N ASP A 54 11.50 -7.38 -11.95
CA ASP A 54 12.38 -6.85 -13.00
C ASP A 54 11.66 -6.97 -14.36
N PRO A 55 11.19 -5.84 -14.96
CA PRO A 55 11.21 -4.48 -14.40
C PRO A 55 10.26 -4.34 -13.19
N ALA A 56 10.45 -3.30 -12.37
CA ALA A 56 9.57 -3.05 -11.22
C ALA A 56 8.13 -2.76 -11.67
N ILE A 57 7.98 -1.93 -12.71
CA ILE A 57 6.71 -1.72 -13.43
C ILE A 57 7.01 -1.68 -14.92
N ALA A 58 6.42 -2.57 -15.70
CA ALA A 58 6.64 -2.63 -17.15
C ALA A 58 6.20 -1.34 -17.86
N ALA A 59 6.65 -1.19 -19.11
CA ALA A 59 6.16 -0.22 -20.06
C ALA A 59 4.67 -0.45 -20.38
N TRP A 60 4.14 0.36 -21.30
CA TRP A 60 2.77 0.21 -21.75
C TRP A 60 2.58 -1.11 -22.50
N GLY A 61 1.51 -1.82 -22.15
CA GLY A 61 1.12 -3.06 -22.82
C GLY A 61 0.15 -2.80 -23.98
N ALA A 62 0.11 -3.75 -24.91
CA ALA A 62 -1.02 -3.90 -25.80
C ALA A 62 -2.22 -4.42 -24.98
N GLY A 63 -3.11 -3.51 -24.57
CA GLY A 63 -4.33 -3.86 -23.86
C GLY A 63 -5.27 -4.77 -24.68
N PRO A 64 -6.34 -5.31 -24.07
CA PRO A 64 -7.24 -6.25 -24.72
C PRO A 64 -7.89 -5.66 -25.98
N THR A 65 -8.03 -6.46 -27.04
CA THR A 65 -8.55 -6.05 -28.35
C THR A 65 -9.92 -5.36 -28.25
N PRO A 66 -10.12 -4.19 -28.89
CA PRO A 66 -9.21 -3.45 -29.76
C PRO A 66 -7.99 -2.89 -29.02
N LEU A 67 -6.82 -2.86 -29.67
CA LEU A 67 -5.55 -2.38 -29.09
C LEU A 67 -5.74 -1.04 -28.35
N LYS A 68 -5.76 -1.10 -27.02
CA LYS A 68 -5.76 0.05 -26.13
C LYS A 68 -4.39 0.12 -25.48
N TYR A 69 -3.71 1.25 -25.62
CA TYR A 69 -2.48 1.51 -24.89
C TYR A 69 -2.82 1.66 -23.40
N SER A 70 -2.43 0.68 -22.58
CA SER A 70 -2.71 0.67 -21.14
C SER A 70 -1.42 0.74 -20.33
N PRO A 71 -1.30 1.68 -19.36
CA PRO A 71 -0.16 1.70 -18.46
C PRO A 71 -0.14 0.44 -17.60
N SER A 72 1.05 -0.09 -17.35
CA SER A 72 1.24 -1.15 -16.35
C SER A 72 1.23 -0.54 -14.94
N GLY A 73 0.88 -1.35 -13.95
CA GLY A 73 0.84 -0.91 -12.57
C GLY A 73 1.27 -1.96 -11.56
N LEU A 74 1.47 -1.50 -10.33
CA LEU A 74 1.95 -2.25 -9.19
C LEU A 74 1.14 -1.86 -7.96
N GLN A 75 0.62 -2.85 -7.24
CA GLN A 75 -0.03 -2.62 -5.96
C GLN A 75 1.02 -2.58 -4.85
N VAL A 76 1.00 -1.53 -4.04
CA VAL A 76 1.89 -1.37 -2.88
C VAL A 76 1.03 -1.22 -1.63
N PRO A 77 1.21 -2.06 -0.60
CA PRO A 77 0.38 -2.01 0.60
C PRO A 77 0.59 -0.72 1.40
N ARG A 78 -0.45 -0.29 2.10
CA ARG A 78 -0.38 0.78 3.10
C ARG A 78 -0.22 0.22 4.52
N THR A 79 0.41 1.00 5.40
CA THR A 79 0.51 0.75 6.84
C THR A 79 0.18 2.02 7.61
N LEU A 80 -0.06 1.88 8.91
CA LEU A 80 -0.31 3.04 9.75
C LEU A 80 0.98 3.82 10.01
N ASN A 81 2.09 3.11 10.27
CA ASN A 81 3.32 3.71 10.79
C ASN A 81 4.51 3.46 9.88
N SER A 82 5.47 4.39 9.90
CA SER A 82 6.76 4.25 9.23
C SER A 82 7.66 3.17 9.84
N SER A 83 7.41 2.80 11.10
CA SER A 83 8.12 1.72 11.81
C SER A 83 7.89 0.33 11.20
N ASP A 84 6.86 0.17 10.36
CA ASP A 84 6.47 -1.11 9.75
C ASP A 84 7.35 -1.51 8.55
N GLY A 85 8.39 -0.70 8.27
CA GLY A 85 9.47 -0.96 7.33
C GLY A 85 9.25 -0.37 5.92
N GLY A 86 10.32 -0.38 5.12
CA GLY A 86 10.29 0.06 3.73
C GLY A 86 9.48 -0.87 2.80
N GLY A 87 9.12 -0.36 1.62
CA GLY A 87 8.37 -1.09 0.59
C GLY A 87 6.85 -0.99 0.76
N LYS A 88 6.41 -0.06 1.60
CA LYS A 88 5.01 0.21 1.94
C LYS A 88 4.80 1.71 2.06
N PHE A 89 3.59 2.17 1.79
CA PHE A 89 3.18 3.55 2.08
C PHE A 89 2.67 3.65 3.51
N PHE A 90 2.93 4.75 4.21
CA PHE A 90 2.35 5.02 5.52
C PHE A 90 1.68 6.40 5.57
N ASN A 91 0.85 6.64 6.59
CA ASN A 91 0.25 7.95 6.84
C ASN A 91 1.35 8.95 7.26
N GLY A 92 1.64 9.90 6.39
CA GLY A 92 2.79 10.81 6.49
C GLY A 92 3.58 10.91 5.18
N THR A 93 4.82 11.37 5.26
CA THR A 93 5.69 11.60 4.08
C THR A 93 6.47 10.35 3.70
N ASN A 94 6.22 9.85 2.50
CA ASN A 94 6.86 8.69 1.89
C ASN A 94 7.91 9.13 0.87
N SER A 95 9.10 8.53 0.91
CA SER A 95 10.16 8.78 -0.06
C SER A 95 10.08 7.80 -1.22
N ILE A 96 10.03 8.29 -2.45
CA ILE A 96 9.94 7.49 -3.67
C ILE A 96 11.18 7.69 -4.52
N VAL A 97 11.79 6.59 -4.95
CA VAL A 97 12.88 6.58 -5.93
C VAL A 97 12.47 5.71 -7.09
N VAL A 98 12.61 6.26 -8.29
CA VAL A 98 12.29 5.59 -9.55
C VAL A 98 13.50 5.56 -10.46
N LYS A 99 13.64 4.48 -11.21
CA LYS A 99 14.64 4.36 -12.27
C LYS A 99 13.96 3.86 -13.54
N TRP A 100 14.17 4.59 -14.62
CA TRP A 100 13.96 4.14 -15.99
C TRP A 100 15.33 4.02 -16.65
N SER A 101 15.43 3.37 -17.81
CA SER A 101 16.70 3.07 -18.47
C SER A 101 17.66 4.28 -18.51
N GLY A 102 18.65 4.28 -17.62
CA GLY A 102 19.65 5.36 -17.46
C GLY A 102 19.18 6.66 -16.79
N ARG A 103 17.94 6.77 -16.31
CA ARG A 103 17.40 7.96 -15.63
C ARG A 103 16.92 7.61 -14.22
N ILE A 104 17.39 8.35 -13.23
CA ILE A 104 16.95 8.20 -11.83
C ILE A 104 16.20 9.45 -11.43
N GLY A 105 15.01 9.25 -10.88
CA GLY A 105 14.16 10.31 -10.33
C GLY A 105 13.82 10.04 -8.87
N SER A 106 13.56 11.10 -8.12
CA SER A 106 12.95 11.00 -6.79
C SER A 106 11.89 12.06 -6.55
N PHE A 107 10.98 11.73 -5.65
CA PHE A 107 9.93 12.62 -5.18
C PHE A 107 9.41 12.11 -3.84
N THR A 108 8.61 12.93 -3.16
CA THR A 108 7.96 12.55 -1.90
C THR A 108 6.44 12.59 -2.04
N VAL A 109 5.79 11.64 -1.36
CA VAL A 109 4.34 11.51 -1.33
C VAL A 109 3.86 11.60 0.12
N ALA A 110 3.16 12.67 0.46
CA ALA A 110 2.49 12.85 1.73
C ALA A 110 1.05 12.31 1.65
N ILE A 111 0.70 11.43 2.59
CA ILE A 111 -0.65 10.89 2.75
C ILE A 111 -1.17 11.35 4.10
N ASP A 112 -2.27 12.10 4.11
CA ASP A 112 -2.95 12.51 5.33
C ASP A 112 -3.95 11.42 5.72
N GLY A 113 -3.67 10.68 6.80
CA GLY A 113 -4.53 9.59 7.25
C GLY A 113 -5.91 10.02 7.77
N ASP A 114 -6.06 11.31 8.13
CA ASP A 114 -7.35 11.86 8.58
C ASP A 114 -8.26 12.19 7.38
N LEU A 115 -7.66 12.55 6.24
CA LEU A 115 -8.38 12.86 4.99
C LEU A 115 -8.55 11.64 4.09
N ASP A 116 -7.54 10.76 4.05
CA ASP A 116 -7.46 9.56 3.22
C ASP A 116 -7.22 8.33 4.12
N PRO A 117 -8.28 7.79 4.77
CA PRO A 117 -8.17 6.72 5.76
C PRO A 117 -7.43 5.49 5.26
N LEU A 118 -6.83 4.72 6.18
CA LEU A 118 -5.96 3.59 5.83
C LEU A 118 -6.64 2.52 4.96
N PHE A 119 -7.95 2.31 5.12
CA PHE A 119 -8.73 1.33 4.35
C PHE A 119 -9.05 1.79 2.91
N GLU A 120 -8.73 3.03 2.55
CA GLU A 120 -8.96 3.56 1.21
C GLU A 120 -7.80 3.22 0.27
N ASP A 121 -8.14 2.82 -0.96
CA ASP A 121 -7.18 2.66 -2.04
C ASP A 121 -6.87 3.99 -2.71
N LEU A 122 -5.60 4.23 -2.99
CA LEU A 122 -5.10 5.42 -3.68
C LEU A 122 -4.48 5.03 -5.02
N ALA A 123 -4.43 5.98 -5.96
CA ALA A 123 -3.80 5.79 -7.26
C ALA A 123 -2.66 6.79 -7.45
N LEU A 124 -1.44 6.29 -7.65
CA LEU A 124 -0.25 7.09 -7.92
C LEU A 124 0.14 6.95 -9.40
N TYR A 125 -0.06 8.01 -10.18
CA TYR A 125 0.40 8.08 -11.56
C TYR A 125 1.79 8.71 -11.61
N VAL A 126 2.75 7.97 -12.13
CA VAL A 126 4.14 8.44 -12.26
C VAL A 126 4.45 8.70 -13.73
N PHE A 127 4.65 9.97 -14.06
CA PHE A 127 5.17 10.43 -15.34
C PHE A 127 6.68 10.67 -15.20
N GLN A 128 7.35 10.91 -16.33
CA GLN A 128 8.78 11.18 -16.34
C GLN A 128 9.20 12.36 -15.43
N LEU A 129 8.41 13.43 -15.46
CA LEU A 129 8.75 14.71 -14.81
C LEU A 129 7.78 15.10 -13.70
N HIS A 130 6.67 14.36 -13.55
CA HIS A 130 5.60 14.71 -12.63
C HIS A 130 4.97 13.46 -12.03
N PHE A 131 4.33 13.61 -10.88
CA PHE A 131 3.47 12.58 -10.31
C PHE A 131 2.14 13.17 -9.85
N TYR A 132 1.13 12.31 -9.77
CA TYR A 132 -0.19 12.63 -9.25
C TYR A 132 -0.68 11.51 -8.36
N LEU A 133 -1.00 11.82 -7.10
CA LEU A 133 -1.67 10.93 -6.17
C LEU A 133 -3.16 11.31 -6.15
N LEU A 134 -4.01 10.33 -6.40
CA LEU A 134 -5.47 10.47 -6.41
C LEU A 134 -6.08 9.57 -5.34
N ASN A 135 -7.17 10.03 -4.75
CA ASN A 135 -8.00 9.20 -3.87
C ASN A 135 -9.07 8.41 -4.66
N SER A 136 -9.88 7.61 -3.96
CA SER A 136 -10.90 6.75 -4.59
C SER A 136 -11.99 7.52 -5.34
N LEU A 137 -12.17 8.80 -5.03
CA LEU A 137 -13.10 9.71 -5.70
C LEU A 137 -12.49 10.36 -6.96
N GLY A 138 -11.23 10.04 -7.29
CA GLY A 138 -10.50 10.63 -8.42
C GLY A 138 -10.03 12.06 -8.18
N ARG A 139 -10.06 12.55 -6.93
CA ARG A 139 -9.52 13.86 -6.58
C ARG A 139 -8.01 13.76 -6.46
N VAL A 140 -7.29 14.69 -7.10
CA VAL A 140 -5.85 14.85 -6.86
C VAL A 140 -5.64 15.37 -5.44
N ILE A 141 -5.03 14.54 -4.60
CA ILE A 141 -4.68 14.87 -3.21
C ILE A 141 -3.24 15.40 -3.12
N GLN A 142 -2.36 14.96 -4.02
CA GLN A 142 -1.03 15.53 -4.17
C GLN A 142 -0.53 15.44 -5.60
N SER A 143 0.30 16.40 -6.00
CA SER A 143 1.08 16.33 -7.23
C SER A 143 2.39 17.06 -7.05
N GLY A 144 3.39 16.75 -7.87
CA GLY A 144 4.68 17.43 -7.83
C GLY A 144 5.59 17.02 -8.97
N ALA A 145 6.79 17.58 -8.97
CA ALA A 145 7.83 17.21 -9.92
C ALA A 145 8.56 15.93 -9.48
N VAL A 146 8.98 15.14 -10.46
CA VAL A 146 9.99 14.10 -10.30
C VAL A 146 11.34 14.75 -10.52
N THR A 147 12.16 14.83 -9.46
CA THR A 147 13.47 15.48 -9.52
C THR A 147 14.52 14.49 -10.00
N ALA A 148 15.27 14.83 -11.03
CA ALA A 148 16.39 14.00 -11.48
C ALA A 148 17.48 13.95 -10.39
N ILE A 149 18.00 12.76 -10.13
CA ILE A 149 19.16 12.56 -9.25
C ILE A 149 20.40 12.36 -10.11
N THR A 150 21.41 13.19 -9.90
CA THR A 150 22.76 12.98 -10.44
C THR A 150 23.52 12.07 -9.48
N LEU A 151 24.04 10.95 -9.99
CA LEU A 151 24.95 10.07 -9.25
C LEU A 151 26.38 10.61 -9.26
#